data_AF-A0A6S7CYZ9-F1
#
_entry.id   AF-A0A6S7CYZ9-F1
#
_cell.length_a   1.000
_cell.length_b   1.000
_cell.length_c   1.000
_cell.angle_alpha   90.00
_cell.angle_beta   90.00
_cell.angle_gamma   90.00
#
_symmetry.space_group_name_H-M   'P 1'
#
loop_
_entity.id
_entity.type
_entity.pdbx_description
1 polymer ?
#
loop_
_entity_poly.entity_id
_entity_poly.type
_entity_poly.pdbx_seq_one_letter_code
_entity_poly.pdbx_strand_id
1 'polypeptide(L)'
;MNTPAPKTSPDAALGNLMAAALDVPAAAAPPEVPDDTLARTGNTPDHQAGWFAGIDHERAEARESAGVGAQQLQERADKVVIANATGNPDLFQEAVKDLLAAVRMFRPAPAAGDARAARDAAFDAVRKRLCALPRYSFWNDDNGGVKRVNDRSGNWIEFDAAHELFDPVCVDAAIAAQEGRK
;
A
#
# COMPACT_ATOMS: atom_id res chain seq x y z
N MET A 1 -18.62 83.98 29.91
CA MET A 1 -18.14 83.48 28.61
C MET A 1 -16.91 82.63 28.87
N ASN A 2 -16.99 81.33 28.59
CA ASN A 2 -15.91 80.45 28.11
C ASN A 2 -16.49 79.04 27.94
N THR A 3 -16.50 78.58 26.69
CA THR A 3 -17.11 77.36 26.15
C THR A 3 -16.23 76.12 26.43
N PRO A 4 -16.78 74.90 26.59
CA PRO A 4 -15.96 73.71 26.81
C PRO A 4 -15.41 73.13 25.48
N ALA A 5 -14.18 72.61 25.52
CA ALA A 5 -13.54 71.93 24.40
C ALA A 5 -14.13 70.52 24.16
N PRO A 6 -14.22 70.03 22.90
CA PRO A 6 -14.74 68.71 22.60
C PRO A 6 -13.72 67.62 22.93
N LYS A 7 -14.18 66.54 23.59
CA LYS A 7 -13.43 65.30 23.79
C LYS A 7 -13.40 64.53 22.46
N THR A 8 -12.24 64.43 21.82
CA THR A 8 -12.03 63.53 20.69
C THR A 8 -11.81 62.11 21.20
N SER A 9 -12.67 61.20 20.75
CA SER A 9 -12.64 59.76 21.02
C SER A 9 -11.41 59.10 20.33
N PRO A 10 -10.77 58.07 20.90
CA PRO A 10 -9.60 57.40 20.29
C PRO A 10 -9.91 56.65 18.99
N ASP A 11 -11.19 56.52 18.61
CA ASP A 11 -11.63 55.68 17.49
C ASP A 11 -11.42 56.32 16.10
N ALA A 12 -11.11 57.62 16.03
CA ALA A 12 -10.89 58.30 14.76
C ALA A 12 -9.44 58.15 14.22
N ALA A 13 -8.50 57.67 15.04
CA ALA A 13 -7.09 57.57 14.65
C ALA A 13 -6.75 56.24 13.95
N LEU A 14 -7.59 55.20 14.08
CA LEU A 14 -7.30 53.89 13.46
C LEU A 14 -7.73 53.81 11.99
N GLY A 15 -8.73 54.60 11.58
CA GLY A 15 -9.26 54.57 10.20
C GLY A 15 -8.32 55.15 9.15
N ASN A 16 -7.45 56.09 9.51
CA ASN A 16 -6.58 56.79 8.56
C ASN A 16 -5.20 56.14 8.33
N LEU A 17 -4.84 55.08 9.07
CA LEU A 17 -3.55 54.41 8.91
C LEU A 17 -3.62 53.17 8.01
N MET A 18 -4.82 52.60 7.77
CA MET A 18 -5.02 51.49 6.84
C MET A 18 -5.28 51.95 5.38
N ALA A 19 -5.53 53.24 5.14
CA ALA A 19 -5.88 53.76 3.81
C ALA A 19 -4.67 54.23 2.97
N ALA A 20 -3.45 54.25 3.53
CA ALA A 20 -2.27 54.79 2.84
C ALA A 20 -1.27 53.72 2.34
N ALA A 21 -1.60 52.42 2.42
CA ALA A 21 -0.66 51.34 2.10
C ALA A 21 -1.03 50.47 0.88
N LEU A 22 -2.12 50.78 0.16
CA LEU A 22 -2.58 49.96 -0.96
C LEU A 22 -3.04 50.83 -2.14
N ASP A 23 -2.14 51.64 -2.67
CA ASP A 23 -2.27 52.14 -4.05
C ASP A 23 -1.52 51.17 -4.98
N VAL A 24 -2.15 50.02 -5.22
CA VAL A 24 -1.75 49.08 -6.28
C VAL A 24 -2.73 49.30 -7.42
N PRO A 25 -2.27 49.72 -8.63
CA PRO A 25 -3.18 49.91 -9.75
C PRO A 25 -3.86 48.58 -10.07
N ALA A 26 -5.18 48.63 -10.29
CA ALA A 26 -5.98 47.48 -10.70
C ALA A 26 -5.38 46.85 -11.97
N ALA A 27 -4.76 45.68 -11.82
CA ALA A 27 -4.29 44.89 -12.94
C ALA A 27 -5.50 44.46 -13.78
N ALA A 28 -5.45 44.72 -15.07
CA ALA A 28 -6.44 44.24 -16.03
C ALA A 28 -6.57 42.71 -15.93
N ALA A 29 -7.80 42.21 -16.02
CA ALA A 29 -8.06 40.78 -16.05
C ALA A 29 -7.20 40.12 -17.16
N PRO A 30 -6.49 39.03 -16.86
CA PRO A 30 -5.72 38.33 -17.89
C PRO A 30 -6.67 37.79 -18.97
N PRO A 31 -6.28 37.80 -20.26
CA PRO A 31 -7.06 37.16 -21.29
C PRO A 31 -7.20 35.67 -20.98
N GLU A 32 -8.40 35.10 -21.19
CA GLU A 32 -8.61 33.66 -21.14
C GLU A 32 -7.67 33.01 -22.16
N VAL A 33 -6.63 32.35 -21.65
CA VAL A 33 -5.71 31.56 -22.48
C VAL A 33 -6.51 30.34 -22.95
N PRO A 34 -6.65 30.11 -24.27
CA PRO A 34 -7.23 28.87 -24.77
C PRO A 34 -6.49 27.68 -24.18
N ASP A 35 -7.23 26.71 -23.65
CA ASP A 35 -6.65 25.51 -23.05
C ASP A 35 -6.10 24.57 -24.15
N ASP A 36 -4.94 24.95 -24.70
CA ASP A 36 -4.20 24.23 -25.74
C ASP A 36 -3.38 23.05 -25.16
N THR A 37 -3.75 22.55 -23.98
CA THR A 37 -3.06 21.42 -23.32
C THR A 37 -3.05 20.15 -24.18
N LEU A 38 -4.11 19.91 -24.97
CA LEU A 38 -4.18 18.80 -25.94
C LEU A 38 -3.21 18.98 -27.12
N ALA A 39 -3.04 20.20 -27.62
CA ALA A 39 -2.15 20.48 -28.75
C ALA A 39 -0.66 20.36 -28.35
N ARG A 40 -0.31 20.71 -27.11
CA ARG A 40 1.08 20.68 -26.60
C ARG A 40 1.60 19.27 -26.32
N THR A 41 0.72 18.31 -26.01
CA THR A 41 1.12 16.95 -25.64
C THR A 41 1.24 16.00 -26.83
N GLY A 42 0.77 16.38 -28.02
CA GLY A 42 0.73 15.50 -29.19
C GLY A 42 -0.22 14.31 -29.03
N ASN A 43 -0.99 14.24 -27.93
CA ASN A 43 -2.03 13.25 -27.70
C ASN A 43 -3.29 13.64 -28.48
N THR A 44 -3.24 13.46 -29.80
CA THR A 44 -4.45 13.46 -30.60
C THR A 44 -5.37 12.31 -30.15
N PRO A 45 -6.70 12.44 -30.31
CA PRO A 45 -7.65 11.35 -30.06
C PRO A 45 -7.24 10.04 -30.75
N ASP A 46 -6.62 10.12 -31.93
CA ASP A 46 -6.09 8.98 -32.68
C ASP A 46 -4.94 8.27 -31.94
N HIS A 47 -4.09 9.01 -31.22
CA HIS A 47 -3.02 8.45 -30.41
C HIS A 47 -3.58 7.70 -29.19
N GLN A 48 -4.61 8.26 -28.56
CA GLN A 48 -5.28 7.63 -27.43
C GLN A 48 -6.02 6.35 -27.86
N ALA A 49 -6.72 6.40 -29.01
CA ALA A 49 -7.37 5.23 -29.59
C ALA A 49 -6.36 4.11 -29.96
N GLY A 50 -5.20 4.48 -30.51
CA GLY A 50 -4.12 3.54 -30.82
C GLY A 50 -3.52 2.87 -29.58
N TRP A 51 -3.40 3.59 -28.46
CA TRP A 51 -2.90 3.05 -27.19
C TRP A 51 -3.86 2.01 -26.60
N PHE A 52 -5.16 2.29 -26.57
CA PHE A 52 -6.17 1.32 -26.09
C PHE A 52 -6.26 0.08 -27.00
N ALA A 53 -6.18 0.27 -28.32
CA ALA A 53 -6.14 -0.85 -29.27
C ALA A 53 -4.90 -1.72 -29.08
N GLY A 54 -3.74 -1.12 -28.75
CA GLY A 54 -2.53 -1.85 -28.40
C GLY A 54 -2.69 -2.70 -27.13
N ILE A 55 -3.30 -2.14 -26.07
CA ILE A 55 -3.58 -2.88 -24.83
C ILE A 55 -4.55 -4.03 -25.07
N ASP A 56 -5.61 -3.84 -25.86
CA ASP A 56 -6.57 -4.89 -26.15
C ASP A 56 -5.94 -6.02 -27.00
N HIS A 57 -5.05 -5.67 -27.93
CA HIS A 57 -4.28 -6.63 -28.71
C HIS A 57 -3.34 -7.46 -27.82
N GLU A 58 -2.54 -6.81 -26.97
CA GLU A 58 -1.66 -7.49 -26.00
C GLU A 58 -2.46 -8.39 -25.04
N ARG A 59 -3.66 -7.95 -24.63
CA ARG A 59 -4.55 -8.75 -23.78
C ARG A 59 -5.12 -9.96 -24.50
N ALA A 60 -5.39 -9.86 -25.80
CA ALA A 60 -5.84 -10.97 -26.62
C ALA A 60 -4.71 -12.01 -26.80
N GLU A 61 -3.50 -11.56 -27.11
CA GLU A 61 -2.32 -12.43 -27.25
C GLU A 61 -1.97 -13.13 -25.93
N ALA A 62 -2.09 -12.43 -24.80
CA ALA A 62 -1.88 -13.02 -23.48
C ALA A 62 -2.92 -14.10 -23.15
N ARG A 63 -4.19 -13.92 -23.55
CA ARG A 63 -5.26 -14.91 -23.38
C ARG A 63 -5.03 -16.14 -24.26
N GLU A 64 -4.62 -15.94 -25.50
CA GLU A 64 -4.30 -17.04 -26.43
C GLU A 64 -3.11 -17.87 -25.91
N SER A 65 -2.04 -17.19 -25.47
CA SER A 65 -0.87 -17.83 -24.86
C SER A 65 -1.22 -18.61 -23.58
N ALA A 66 -2.13 -18.07 -22.76
CA ALA A 66 -2.65 -18.76 -21.58
C ALA A 66 -3.49 -20.00 -21.94
N GLY A 67 -4.28 -19.93 -23.01
CA GLY A 67 -5.06 -21.06 -23.52
C GLY A 67 -4.18 -22.22 -23.99
N VAL A 68 -3.11 -21.90 -24.72
CA VAL A 68 -2.10 -22.88 -25.15
C VAL A 68 -1.39 -23.52 -23.95
N GLY A 69 -1.05 -22.74 -22.92
CA GLY A 69 -0.46 -23.27 -21.69
C GLY A 69 -1.40 -24.19 -20.90
N ALA A 70 -2.69 -23.86 -20.84
CA ALA A 70 -3.68 -24.68 -20.15
C ALA A 70 -3.88 -26.05 -20.81
N GLN A 71 -3.92 -26.11 -22.15
CA GLN A 71 -4.00 -27.38 -22.88
C GLN A 71 -2.78 -28.27 -22.64
N GLN A 72 -1.57 -27.70 -22.69
CA GLN A 72 -0.33 -28.45 -22.43
C GLN A 72 -0.25 -29.00 -20.99
N LEU A 73 -0.78 -28.25 -20.01
CA LEU A 73 -0.87 -28.73 -18.63
C LEU A 73 -1.86 -29.88 -18.48
N GLN A 74 -3.01 -29.79 -19.16
CA GLN A 74 -4.01 -30.85 -19.16
C GLN A 74 -3.45 -32.15 -19.75
N GLU A 75 -2.78 -32.10 -20.90
CA GLU A 75 -2.17 -33.28 -21.52
C GLU A 75 -1.13 -33.95 -20.60
N ARG A 76 -0.35 -33.16 -19.87
CA ARG A 76 0.64 -33.67 -18.91
C ARG A 76 -0.03 -34.27 -17.67
N ALA A 77 -1.14 -33.70 -17.21
CA ALA A 77 -1.93 -34.27 -16.12
C ALA A 77 -2.54 -35.62 -16.53
N ASP A 78 -3.06 -35.72 -17.76
CA ASP A 78 -3.61 -36.97 -18.29
C ASP A 78 -2.54 -38.05 -18.39
N LYS A 79 -1.29 -37.70 -18.78
CA LYS A 79 -0.15 -38.63 -18.75
C LYS A 79 0.12 -39.19 -17.35
N VAL A 80 0.02 -38.37 -16.30
CA VAL A 80 0.19 -38.83 -14.91
C VAL A 80 -0.91 -39.84 -14.54
N VAL A 81 -2.16 -39.55 -14.90
CA VAL A 81 -3.30 -40.45 -14.64
C VAL A 81 -3.12 -41.78 -15.36
N ILE A 82 -2.74 -41.76 -16.64
CA ILE A 82 -2.47 -42.95 -17.44
C ILE A 82 -1.30 -43.74 -16.85
N ALA A 83 -0.19 -43.08 -16.53
CA ALA A 83 0.98 -43.74 -15.95
C ALA A 83 0.65 -44.42 -14.62
N ASN A 84 -0.15 -43.77 -13.77
CA ASN A 84 -0.62 -44.37 -12.52
C ASN A 84 -1.46 -45.64 -12.76
N ALA A 85 -2.36 -45.60 -13.75
CA ALA A 85 -3.20 -46.75 -14.12
C ALA A 85 -2.41 -47.95 -14.63
N THR A 86 -1.18 -47.76 -15.16
CA THR A 86 -0.32 -48.87 -15.58
C THR A 86 0.33 -49.63 -14.42
N GLY A 87 0.31 -49.08 -13.20
CA GLY A 87 1.00 -49.66 -12.04
C GLY A 87 2.53 -49.64 -12.12
N ASN A 88 3.11 -48.94 -13.10
CA ASN A 88 4.55 -48.80 -13.24
C ASN A 88 5.06 -47.53 -12.51
N PRO A 89 5.79 -47.68 -11.39
CA PRO A 89 6.22 -46.54 -10.57
C PRO A 89 7.21 -45.61 -11.28
N ASP A 90 8.06 -46.13 -12.17
CA ASP A 90 9.06 -45.32 -12.86
C ASP A 90 8.39 -44.39 -13.88
N LEU A 91 7.41 -44.91 -14.63
CA LEU A 91 6.62 -44.11 -15.57
C LEU A 91 5.79 -43.04 -14.85
N PHE A 92 5.23 -43.38 -13.69
CA PHE A 92 4.49 -42.42 -12.88
C PHE A 92 5.39 -41.28 -12.39
N GLN A 93 6.57 -41.61 -11.84
CA GLN A 93 7.50 -40.59 -11.34
C GLN A 93 8.00 -39.66 -12.44
N GLU A 94 8.32 -40.19 -13.63
CA GLU A 94 8.72 -39.36 -14.77
C GLU A 94 7.58 -38.44 -15.23
N ALA A 95 6.36 -38.94 -15.32
CA ALA A 95 5.19 -38.13 -15.68
C ALA A 95 4.94 -37.00 -14.65
N VAL A 96 5.09 -37.30 -13.35
CA VAL A 96 4.92 -36.29 -12.28
C VAL A 96 6.03 -35.23 -12.34
N LYS A 97 7.28 -35.60 -12.61
CA LYS A 97 8.38 -34.65 -12.79
C LYS A 97 8.11 -33.72 -13.98
N ASP A 98 7.66 -34.27 -15.10
CA ASP A 98 7.34 -33.50 -16.31
C ASP A 98 6.16 -32.54 -16.10
N LEU A 99 5.12 -32.97 -15.37
CA LEU A 99 4.01 -32.11 -14.98
C LEU A 99 4.50 -30.99 -14.04
N LEU A 100 5.30 -31.31 -13.02
CA LEU A 100 5.83 -30.31 -12.08
C LEU A 100 6.73 -29.28 -12.78
N ALA A 101 7.53 -29.70 -13.76
CA ALA A 101 8.34 -28.79 -14.55
C ALA A 101 7.47 -27.81 -15.36
N ALA A 102 6.43 -28.30 -16.03
CA ALA A 102 5.49 -27.44 -16.75
C ALA A 102 4.73 -26.49 -15.83
N VAL A 103 4.21 -26.98 -14.71
CA VAL A 103 3.53 -26.14 -13.71
C VAL A 103 4.44 -25.01 -13.23
N ARG A 104 5.75 -25.26 -13.07
CA ARG A 104 6.71 -24.20 -12.72
C ARG A 104 6.93 -23.18 -13.84
N MET A 105 6.91 -23.60 -15.10
CA MET A 105 7.03 -22.68 -16.25
C MET A 105 5.80 -21.79 -16.43
N PHE A 106 4.61 -22.33 -16.17
CA PHE A 106 3.34 -21.59 -16.28
C PHE A 106 2.92 -20.92 -14.98
N ARG A 107 3.63 -21.17 -13.86
CA ARG A 107 3.42 -20.43 -12.63
C ARG A 107 3.85 -18.99 -12.88
N PRO A 108 2.93 -18.01 -12.81
CA PRO A 108 3.34 -16.62 -12.90
C PRO A 108 4.37 -16.37 -11.81
N ALA A 109 5.50 -15.76 -12.19
CA ALA A 109 6.42 -15.22 -11.21
C ALA A 109 5.59 -14.31 -10.30
N PRO A 110 5.60 -14.50 -8.97
CA PRO A 110 4.92 -13.55 -8.10
C PRO A 110 5.46 -12.16 -8.44
N ALA A 111 4.58 -11.18 -8.63
CA ALA A 111 4.99 -9.80 -8.78
C ALA A 111 5.88 -9.44 -7.58
N ALA A 112 7.20 -9.48 -7.80
CA ALA A 112 8.17 -9.54 -6.71
C ALA A 112 8.22 -8.22 -5.93
N GLY A 113 7.78 -7.12 -6.56
CA GLY A 113 7.64 -5.80 -5.94
C GLY A 113 6.48 -5.75 -4.95
N ASP A 114 5.27 -6.14 -5.38
CA ASP A 114 4.06 -5.95 -4.58
C ASP A 114 3.96 -6.92 -3.41
N ALA A 115 4.33 -8.19 -3.62
CA ALA A 115 4.28 -9.19 -2.57
C ALA A 115 5.34 -8.96 -1.48
N ARG A 116 6.51 -8.40 -1.85
CA ARG A 116 7.56 -8.07 -0.89
C ARG A 116 7.21 -6.80 -0.12
N ALA A 117 6.75 -5.77 -0.81
CA ALA A 117 6.27 -4.55 -0.16
C ALA A 117 5.09 -4.82 0.80
N ALA A 118 4.17 -5.70 0.43
CA ALA A 118 3.07 -6.12 1.30
C ALA A 118 3.56 -6.84 2.56
N ARG A 119 4.53 -7.76 2.42
CA ARG A 119 5.15 -8.43 3.57
C ARG A 119 5.90 -7.45 4.47
N ASP A 120 6.73 -6.59 3.89
CA ASP A 120 7.50 -5.59 4.65
C ASP A 120 6.56 -4.65 5.43
N ALA A 121 5.46 -4.21 4.80
CA ALA A 121 4.41 -3.43 5.46
C ALA A 121 3.70 -4.19 6.58
N ALA A 122 3.41 -5.48 6.37
CA ALA A 122 2.82 -6.34 7.40
C ALA A 122 3.77 -6.54 8.60
N PHE A 123 5.05 -6.80 8.33
CA PHE A 123 6.09 -6.88 9.36
C PHE A 123 6.23 -5.58 10.15
N ASP A 124 6.18 -4.43 9.47
CA ASP A 124 6.21 -3.13 10.13
C ASP A 124 4.98 -2.88 11.01
N ALA A 125 3.81 -3.34 10.59
CA ALA A 125 2.59 -3.26 11.39
C ALA A 125 2.70 -4.12 12.67
N VAL A 126 3.21 -5.35 12.55
CA VAL A 126 3.48 -6.24 13.70
C VAL A 126 4.51 -5.62 14.64
N ARG A 127 5.62 -5.09 14.09
CA ARG A 127 6.66 -4.40 14.87
C ARG A 127 6.08 -3.22 15.67
N LYS A 128 5.24 -2.39 15.04
CA LYS A 128 4.58 -1.27 15.73
C LYS A 128 3.68 -1.73 16.88
N ARG A 129 2.92 -2.81 16.68
CA ARG A 129 2.07 -3.39 17.73
C ARG A 129 2.89 -3.98 18.87
N LEU A 130 3.97 -4.69 18.56
CA LEU A 130 4.89 -5.25 19.56
C LEU A 130 5.53 -4.15 20.41
N CYS A 131 5.94 -3.05 19.79
CA CYS A 131 6.50 -1.90 20.51
C CYS A 131 5.47 -1.15 21.38
N ALA A 132 4.17 -1.31 21.12
CA ALA A 132 3.10 -0.68 21.89
C ALA A 132 2.63 -1.54 23.08
N LEU A 133 3.11 -2.78 23.22
CA LEU A 133 2.76 -3.64 24.34
C LEU A 133 3.28 -3.07 25.67
N PRO A 134 2.54 -3.24 26.78
CA PRO A 134 3.00 -2.87 28.11
C PRO A 134 4.35 -3.54 28.45
N ARG A 135 5.30 -2.75 28.95
CA ARG A 135 6.65 -3.21 29.30
C ARG A 135 6.82 -3.22 30.80
N TYR A 136 7.45 -4.28 31.31
CA TYR A 136 7.61 -4.49 32.74
C TYR A 136 9.06 -4.67 33.12
N SER A 137 9.37 -4.33 34.37
CA SER A 137 10.64 -4.65 35.02
C SER A 137 10.37 -5.45 36.29
N PHE A 138 11.35 -6.25 36.68
CA PHE A 138 11.34 -6.95 37.96
C PHE A 138 12.28 -6.22 38.92
N TRP A 139 11.82 -5.96 40.13
CA TRP A 139 12.58 -5.31 41.19
C TRP A 139 12.50 -6.13 42.49
N ASN A 140 13.59 -6.21 43.23
CA ASN A 140 13.60 -6.88 44.53
C ASN A 140 13.21 -5.89 45.63
N ASP A 141 12.18 -6.19 46.39
CA ASP A 141 11.81 -5.39 47.56
C ASP A 141 12.76 -5.61 48.74
N ASP A 142 12.59 -4.79 49.79
CA ASP A 142 13.45 -4.82 50.99
C ASP A 142 13.35 -6.14 51.77
N ASN A 143 12.34 -6.99 51.46
CA ASN A 143 12.16 -8.32 52.05
C ASN A 143 12.72 -9.44 51.15
N GLY A 144 13.39 -9.10 50.05
CA GLY A 144 13.91 -10.05 49.07
C GLY A 144 12.87 -10.63 48.11
N GLY A 145 11.64 -10.09 48.10
CA GLY A 145 10.58 -10.49 47.17
C GLY A 145 10.71 -9.81 45.82
N VAL A 146 10.52 -10.55 44.73
CA VAL A 146 10.52 -9.99 43.36
C VAL A 146 9.13 -9.42 43.07
N LYS A 147 9.05 -8.15 42.69
CA LYS A 147 7.81 -7.47 42.28
C LYS A 147 7.89 -7.01 40.83
N ARG A 148 6.76 -7.16 40.11
CA ARG A 148 6.56 -6.57 38.78
C ARG A 148 6.24 -5.10 38.93
N VAL A 149 7.05 -4.24 38.31
CA VAL A 149 6.84 -2.78 38.31
C VAL A 149 6.56 -2.34 36.88
N ASN A 150 5.54 -1.48 36.74
CA ASN A 150 5.18 -0.87 35.47
C ASN A 150 6.14 0.30 35.22
N ASP A 151 7.06 0.10 34.29
CA ASP A 151 8.08 1.05 33.82
C ASP A 151 9.16 1.46 34.87
N ARG A 152 10.47 1.48 34.54
CA ARG A 152 11.16 2.63 33.90
C ARG A 152 12.31 2.26 32.94
N SER A 153 12.56 0.97 32.71
CA SER A 153 13.62 0.49 31.81
C SER A 153 13.34 -0.91 31.23
N GLY A 154 12.08 -1.35 31.25
CA GLY A 154 11.71 -2.77 31.09
C GLY A 154 12.05 -3.37 29.73
N ASN A 155 12.90 -4.39 29.72
CA ASN A 155 13.19 -5.24 28.55
C ASN A 155 12.18 -6.38 28.36
N TRP A 156 11.17 -6.48 29.24
CA TRP A 156 10.26 -7.61 29.28
C TRP A 156 8.85 -7.20 28.86
N ILE A 157 8.26 -8.04 28.02
CA ILE A 157 6.86 -8.00 27.56
C ILE A 157 6.22 -9.34 27.94
N GLU A 158 4.90 -9.37 28.07
CA GLU A 158 4.17 -10.63 28.30
C GLU A 158 4.24 -11.50 27.04
N PHE A 159 4.64 -12.77 27.22
CA PHE A 159 4.83 -13.70 26.11
C PHE A 159 3.52 -13.94 25.34
N ASP A 160 2.40 -14.15 26.05
CA ASP A 160 1.11 -14.41 25.42
C ASP A 160 0.64 -13.24 24.57
N ALA A 161 0.84 -12.00 25.05
CA ALA A 161 0.51 -10.79 24.31
C ALA A 161 1.39 -10.61 23.06
N ALA A 162 2.65 -11.05 23.11
CA ALA A 162 3.51 -11.09 21.94
C ALA A 162 3.10 -12.20 20.97
N HIS A 163 2.77 -13.39 21.48
CA HIS A 163 2.40 -14.56 20.69
C HIS A 163 1.10 -14.34 19.90
N GLU A 164 0.12 -13.66 20.50
CA GLU A 164 -1.13 -13.28 19.81
C GLU A 164 -0.88 -12.42 18.57
N LEU A 165 0.17 -11.58 18.57
CA LEU A 165 0.55 -10.78 17.40
C LEU A 165 1.13 -11.61 16.25
N PHE A 166 1.60 -12.83 16.53
CA PHE A 166 2.15 -13.76 15.54
C PHE A 166 1.19 -14.90 15.18
N ASP A 167 -0.03 -14.91 15.71
CA ASP A 167 -1.07 -15.85 15.28
C ASP A 167 -1.32 -15.65 13.76
N PRO A 168 -1.29 -16.72 12.95
CA PRO A 168 -1.54 -16.64 11.51
C PRO A 168 -2.82 -15.87 11.16
N VAL A 169 -3.89 -16.02 11.96
CA VAL A 169 -5.17 -15.33 11.75
C VAL A 169 -5.01 -13.82 11.94
N CYS A 170 -4.23 -13.39 12.94
CA CYS A 170 -3.97 -11.98 13.20
C CYS A 170 -3.04 -11.36 12.15
N VAL A 171 -2.09 -12.13 11.62
CA VAL A 171 -1.21 -11.71 10.52
C VAL A 171 -2.01 -11.57 9.22
N ASP A 172 -2.85 -12.54 8.89
CA ASP A 172 -3.72 -12.50 7.70
C ASP A 172 -4.72 -11.33 7.80
N ALA A 173 -5.32 -11.10 8.97
CA ALA A 173 -6.17 -9.93 9.20
C ALA A 173 -5.41 -8.60 9.06
N ALA A 174 -4.14 -8.55 9.46
CA ALA A 174 -3.30 -7.35 9.29
C ALA A 174 -2.95 -7.11 7.81
N ILE A 175 -2.71 -8.17 7.03
CA ILE A 175 -2.48 -8.08 5.59
C ILE A 175 -3.76 -7.61 4.88
N ALA A 176 -4.90 -8.23 5.18
CA ALA A 176 -6.19 -7.87 4.59
C ALA A 176 -6.59 -6.41 4.90
N ALA A 177 -6.32 -5.92 6.11
CA ALA A 177 -6.58 -4.53 6.48
C ALA A 177 -5.71 -3.50 5.73
N GLN A 178 -4.58 -3.92 5.15
CA GLN A 178 -3.74 -3.06 4.30
C GLN A 178 -4.23 -3.03 2.85
N GLU A 179 -4.78 -4.15 2.35
CA GLU A 179 -5.31 -4.23 0.99
C GLU A 179 -6.57 -3.37 0.80
N GLY A 180 -7.37 -3.17 1.86
CA GLY A 180 -8.54 -2.28 1.85
C GLY A 180 -8.25 -0.78 2.02
N ARG A 181 -6.97 -0.38 2.11
CA ARG A 181 -6.54 1.03 2.31
C ARG A 181 -5.99 1.70 1.05
N LYS A 182 -5.93 0.98 -0.08
CA LYS A 182 -5.47 1.49 -1.38
C LYS A 182 -6.58 2.20 -2.14
#